data_AF-A0A3N5GBP0-F1
#
_entry.id   AF-A0A3N5GBP0-F1
#
_cell.length_a   1.000
_cell.length_b   1.000
_cell.length_c   1.000
_cell.angle_alpha   90.00
_cell.angle_beta   90.00
_cell.angle_gamma   90.00
#
_symmetry.space_group_name_H-M   'P 1'
#
loop_
_entity.id
_entity.type
_entity.pdbx_description
1 polymer ?
#
loop_
_entity_poly.entity_id
_entity_poly.type
_entity_poly.pdbx_seq_one_letter_code
_entity_poly.pdbx_strand_id
1 'polypeptide(L)'
;MTPNSCASPAFPWKLWLYTNYDCNLRCSYCVAKSSPNTPRRMLGLANAKRLVSEAVELGFSEVFFTGGEPFILNDIYEMLRFSSALVQTTVLTNAMLLRNARLDQVCEIANENLILQVSLDGGNAEEHDHYRGRGSWEKTVEGIRLLQERGFRVRLSTTETPVNTHRLEQVCAFHRSLGIPDEDHFVRPLAKRGYSKEGLELSAANLIPEVTANIDGIFWHPLSTDLDMQVSRSLFPLADSVQRIQDQLEVIAQTGESALTAFT
;
A
#
# COMPACT_ATOMS: atom_id res chain seq x y z
N MET A 1 37.59 30.02 -3.78
CA MET A 1 36.44 29.70 -2.91
C MET A 1 35.43 29.01 -3.79
N THR A 2 35.36 27.69 -3.71
CA THR A 2 34.42 26.84 -4.44
C THR A 2 33.04 26.89 -3.77
N PRO A 3 31.93 27.04 -4.50
CA PRO A 3 30.62 26.74 -3.96
C PRO A 3 30.42 25.22 -4.00
N ASN A 4 30.38 24.63 -2.81
CA ASN A 4 29.82 23.30 -2.56
C ASN A 4 28.30 23.39 -2.62
N SER A 5 27.66 22.62 -3.52
CA SER A 5 26.74 21.53 -3.19
C SER A 5 25.81 21.26 -4.37
N CYS A 6 26.13 20.22 -5.15
CA CYS A 6 25.08 19.48 -5.85
C CYS A 6 24.31 18.72 -4.77
N ALA A 7 23.23 19.31 -4.26
CA ALA A 7 22.24 18.53 -3.53
C ALA A 7 21.70 17.48 -4.51
N SER A 8 21.99 16.20 -4.25
CA SER A 8 21.22 15.11 -4.85
C SER A 8 19.73 15.41 -4.61
N PRO A 9 18.83 15.10 -5.56
CA PRO A 9 17.40 15.23 -5.31
C PRO A 9 17.07 14.48 -4.02
N ALA A 10 16.31 15.14 -3.12
CA ALA A 10 15.88 14.54 -1.87
C ALA A 10 15.23 13.18 -2.14
N PHE A 11 15.58 12.17 -1.33
CA PHE A 11 15.05 10.82 -1.49
C PHE A 11 13.50 10.89 -1.42
N PRO A 12 12.76 10.29 -2.38
CA PRO A 12 11.30 10.40 -2.46
C PRO A 12 10.64 9.52 -1.40
N TRP A 13 10.67 9.97 -0.15
CA TRP A 13 10.18 9.21 0.99
C TRP A 13 8.66 8.99 0.91
N LYS A 14 8.27 7.71 0.98
CA LYS A 14 6.89 7.25 1.14
C LYS A 14 6.72 6.66 2.55
N LEU A 15 5.60 6.96 3.21
CA LEU A 15 5.22 6.33 4.49
C LEU A 15 4.04 5.39 4.25
N TRP A 16 4.20 4.11 4.61
CA TRP A 16 3.12 3.13 4.61
C TRP A 16 2.67 2.83 6.03
N LEU A 17 1.35 2.80 6.24
CA LEU A 17 0.72 2.51 7.51
C LEU A 17 -0.14 1.25 7.38
N TYR A 18 0.28 0.16 8.01
CA TYR A 18 -0.57 -1.00 8.23
C TYR A 18 -1.55 -0.69 9.36
N THR A 19 -2.79 -0.35 9.01
CA THR A 19 -3.83 0.04 9.98
C THR A 19 -4.32 -1.13 10.80
N ASN A 20 -4.46 -2.29 10.16
CA ASN A 20 -4.93 -3.54 10.75
C ASN A 20 -4.48 -4.77 9.95
N TYR A 21 -4.80 -5.97 10.46
CA TYR A 21 -4.47 -7.26 9.82
C TYR A 21 -5.69 -8.17 9.57
N ASP A 22 -6.86 -7.87 10.14
CA ASP A 22 -8.10 -8.54 9.78
C ASP A 22 -8.61 -8.07 8.42
N CYS A 23 -9.12 -9.00 7.62
CA CYS A 23 -9.58 -8.75 6.26
C CYS A 23 -10.84 -9.58 5.98
N ASN A 24 -11.72 -9.10 5.11
CA ASN A 24 -12.88 -9.87 4.63
C ASN A 24 -12.49 -10.94 3.59
N LEU A 25 -11.23 -10.99 3.17
CA LEU A 25 -10.67 -11.98 2.24
C LEU A 25 -9.52 -12.77 2.88
N ARG A 26 -9.20 -13.94 2.30
CA ARG A 26 -8.01 -14.74 2.64
C ARG A 26 -7.24 -15.00 1.36
N CYS A 27 -6.60 -13.97 0.82
CA CYS A 27 -5.87 -14.11 -0.44
C CYS A 27 -4.69 -15.07 -0.29
N SER A 28 -4.51 -16.02 -1.21
CA SER A 28 -3.47 -17.06 -1.09
C SER A 28 -2.04 -16.54 -1.26
N TYR A 29 -1.85 -15.32 -1.78
CA TYR A 29 -0.54 -14.67 -1.84
C TYR A 29 -0.32 -13.58 -0.78
N CYS A 30 -1.29 -13.30 0.11
CA CYS A 30 -1.27 -12.12 0.97
C CYS A 30 0.04 -12.00 1.76
N VAL A 31 0.80 -10.93 1.51
CA VAL A 31 2.10 -10.67 2.18
C VAL A 31 1.92 -10.47 3.69
N ALA A 32 0.82 -9.81 4.09
CA ALA A 32 0.49 -9.51 5.48
C ALA A 32 -0.15 -10.68 6.24
N LYS A 33 -0.42 -11.81 5.57
CA LYS A 33 -1.10 -12.98 6.13
C LYS A 33 -2.47 -12.63 6.75
N SER A 34 -3.19 -11.71 6.10
CA SER A 34 -4.50 -11.23 6.54
C SER A 34 -5.63 -12.20 6.18
N SER A 35 -6.63 -12.27 7.06
CA SER A 35 -7.80 -13.12 6.87
C SER A 35 -8.96 -12.71 7.80
N PRO A 36 -10.17 -13.25 7.61
CA PRO A 36 -11.28 -13.02 8.54
C PRO A 36 -11.02 -13.53 9.95
N ASN A 37 -10.08 -14.48 10.09
CA ASN A 37 -9.74 -15.13 11.36
C ASN A 37 -8.43 -14.58 11.95
N THR A 38 -7.79 -13.61 11.28
CA THR A 38 -6.56 -13.01 11.79
C THR A 38 -6.93 -12.13 12.98
N PRO A 39 -6.28 -12.29 14.15
CA PRO A 39 -6.58 -11.46 15.31
C PRO A 39 -6.45 -9.98 14.99
N ARG A 40 -7.38 -9.17 15.50
CA ARG A 40 -7.30 -7.72 15.35
C ARG A 40 -6.04 -7.20 16.02
N ARG A 41 -5.23 -6.51 15.23
CA ARG A 41 -4.00 -5.84 15.64
C ARG A 41 -4.02 -4.50 14.94
N MET A 42 -4.23 -3.42 15.68
CA MET A 42 -4.49 -2.10 15.13
C MET A 42 -3.33 -1.16 15.45
N LEU A 43 -2.91 -0.35 14.47
CA LEU A 43 -1.95 0.73 14.70
C LEU A 43 -2.51 1.78 15.67
N GLY A 44 -3.80 2.07 15.54
CA GLY A 44 -4.54 3.03 16.37
C GLY A 44 -4.45 4.47 15.86
N LEU A 45 -5.53 5.24 16.06
CA LEU A 45 -5.67 6.58 15.51
C LEU A 45 -4.57 7.54 15.98
N ALA A 46 -4.23 7.52 17.27
CA ALA A 46 -3.21 8.41 17.83
C ALA A 46 -1.82 8.17 17.21
N ASN A 47 -1.44 6.90 17.03
CA ASN A 47 -0.18 6.56 16.39
C ASN A 47 -0.17 6.95 14.91
N ALA A 48 -1.26 6.68 14.18
CA ALA A 48 -1.38 7.08 12.79
C ALA A 48 -1.23 8.60 12.60
N LYS A 49 -1.95 9.41 13.39
CA LYS A 49 -1.82 10.88 13.32
C LYS A 49 -0.39 11.36 13.60
N ARG A 50 0.24 10.80 14.64
CA ARG A 50 1.62 11.18 15.00
C ARG A 50 2.63 10.77 13.92
N LEU A 51 2.52 9.57 13.36
CA LEU A 51 3.39 9.11 12.28
C LEU A 51 3.27 10.00 11.03
N VAL A 52 2.04 10.38 10.67
CA VAL A 52 1.80 11.30 9.55
C VAL A 52 2.42 12.67 9.82
N SER A 53 2.22 13.25 11.01
CA SER A 53 2.82 14.54 11.37
C SER A 53 4.35 14.50 11.30
N GLU A 54 4.99 13.49 11.92
CA GLU A 54 6.44 13.35 11.89
C GLU A 54 6.96 13.10 10.46
N ALA A 55 6.23 12.35 9.63
CA ALA A 55 6.62 12.12 8.23
C ALA A 55 6.55 13.42 7.39
N VAL A 56 5.50 14.22 7.55
CA VAL A 56 5.37 15.52 6.87
C VAL A 56 6.50 16.47 7.30
N GLU A 57 6.84 16.51 8.60
CA GLU A 57 7.97 17.29 9.12
C GLU A 57 9.32 16.84 8.54
N LEU A 58 9.47 15.54 8.27
CA LEU A 58 10.65 14.94 7.64
C LEU A 58 10.67 15.07 6.10
N GLY A 59 9.65 15.68 5.49
CA GLY A 59 9.58 15.94 4.05
C GLY A 59 9.07 14.76 3.21
N PHE A 60 8.33 13.82 3.81
CA PHE A 60 7.64 12.77 3.06
C PHE A 60 6.53 13.39 2.20
N SER A 61 6.44 12.96 0.94
CA SER A 61 5.48 13.52 -0.02
C SER A 61 4.20 12.70 -0.17
N GLU A 62 4.21 11.43 0.28
CA GLU A 62 3.07 10.52 0.15
C GLU A 62 2.92 9.62 1.38
N VAL A 63 1.65 9.41 1.77
CA VAL A 63 1.26 8.46 2.82
C VAL A 63 0.31 7.43 2.23
N PHE A 64 0.59 6.15 2.50
CA PHE A 64 -0.23 5.02 2.08
C PHE A 64 -0.86 4.35 3.30
N PHE A 65 -2.17 4.23 3.30
CA PHE A 65 -2.90 3.41 4.27
C PHE A 65 -3.19 2.05 3.64
N THR A 66 -2.76 1.01 4.33
CA THR A 66 -2.97 -0.38 3.94
C THR A 66 -3.36 -1.19 5.17
N GLY A 67 -3.56 -2.48 5.01
CA GLY A 67 -3.86 -3.39 6.09
C GLY A 67 -4.31 -4.73 5.54
N GLY A 68 -4.96 -5.51 6.39
CA GLY A 68 -5.91 -6.49 5.89
C GLY A 68 -6.95 -5.80 4.99
N GLU A 69 -8.03 -5.29 5.56
CA GLU A 69 -8.91 -4.34 4.86
C GLU A 69 -9.13 -3.09 5.74
N PRO A 70 -8.64 -1.90 5.35
CA PRO A 70 -8.75 -0.70 6.16
C PRO A 70 -10.20 -0.32 6.51
N PHE A 71 -11.15 -0.51 5.58
CA PHE A 71 -12.57 -0.15 5.78
C PHE A 71 -13.36 -1.10 6.69
N ILE A 72 -12.69 -2.07 7.33
CA ILE A 72 -13.23 -2.79 8.49
C ILE A 72 -13.14 -1.94 9.76
N LEU A 73 -12.16 -1.03 9.85
CA LEU A 73 -11.96 -0.16 11.01
C LEU A 73 -12.87 1.05 10.95
N ASN A 74 -13.45 1.44 12.08
CA ASN A 74 -14.20 2.70 12.16
C ASN A 74 -13.28 3.92 12.16
N ASP A 75 -12.08 3.80 12.75
CA ASP A 75 -11.14 4.91 12.86
C ASP A 75 -10.49 5.30 11.51
N ILE A 76 -10.62 4.46 10.48
CA ILE A 76 -9.98 4.70 9.17
C ILE A 76 -10.38 6.05 8.58
N TYR A 77 -11.64 6.45 8.72
CA TYR A 77 -12.12 7.70 8.12
C TYR A 77 -11.42 8.91 8.74
N GLU A 78 -11.23 8.90 10.06
CA GLU A 78 -10.54 9.97 10.77
C GLU A 78 -9.02 9.96 10.50
N MET A 79 -8.43 8.78 10.31
CA MET A 79 -7.04 8.65 9.88
C MET A 79 -6.82 9.26 8.49
N LEU A 80 -7.66 8.90 7.52
CA LEU A 80 -7.60 9.39 6.15
C LEU A 80 -7.90 10.88 6.07
N ARG A 81 -8.92 11.36 6.77
CA ARG A 81 -9.27 12.79 6.85
C ARG A 81 -8.12 13.63 7.39
N PHE A 82 -7.45 13.15 8.44
CA PHE A 82 -6.29 13.83 9.01
C PHE A 82 -5.11 13.85 8.05
N SER A 83 -4.77 12.70 7.45
CA SER A 83 -3.61 12.59 6.57
C SER A 83 -3.76 13.38 5.28
N SER A 84 -4.91 13.25 4.61
CA SER A 84 -5.18 13.93 3.34
C SER A 84 -5.29 15.46 3.48
N ALA A 85 -5.55 15.98 4.68
CA ALA A 85 -5.47 17.41 4.95
C ALA A 85 -4.03 17.95 4.99
N LEU A 86 -3.02 17.08 5.09
CA LEU A 86 -1.60 17.46 5.24
C LEU A 86 -0.73 17.03 4.05
N VAL A 87 -1.04 15.89 3.43
CA VAL A 87 -0.19 15.25 2.42
C VAL A 87 -1.00 14.35 1.49
N GLN A 88 -0.52 14.13 0.26
CA GLN A 88 -1.12 13.17 -0.67
C GLN A 88 -1.24 11.80 0.03
N THR A 89 -2.47 11.29 0.09
CA THR A 89 -2.84 10.14 0.88
C THR A 89 -3.55 9.12 0.01
N THR A 90 -2.98 7.92 -0.10
CA THR A 90 -3.59 6.81 -0.84
C THR A 90 -4.04 5.73 0.13
N VAL A 91 -5.29 5.26 0.01
CA VAL A 91 -5.78 4.08 0.75
C VAL A 91 -5.92 2.89 -0.19
N LEU A 92 -5.30 1.78 0.17
CA LEU A 92 -5.43 0.51 -0.55
C LEU A 92 -6.63 -0.26 0.00
N THR A 93 -7.47 -0.77 -0.89
CA THR A 93 -8.69 -1.51 -0.51
C THR A 93 -9.05 -2.58 -1.55
N ASN A 94 -9.78 -3.61 -1.13
CA ASN A 94 -10.46 -4.53 -2.07
C ASN A 94 -11.80 -3.97 -2.59
N ALA A 95 -12.24 -2.80 -2.10
CA ALA A 95 -13.48 -2.10 -2.43
C ALA A 95 -14.80 -2.84 -2.14
N MET A 96 -14.78 -4.11 -1.71
CA MET A 96 -15.99 -4.93 -1.55
C MET A 96 -16.91 -4.45 -0.43
N LEU A 97 -16.40 -3.60 0.48
CA LEU A 97 -17.14 -3.04 1.61
C LEU A 97 -17.69 -1.62 1.32
N LEU A 98 -17.29 -0.98 0.23
CA LEU A 98 -17.59 0.42 -0.07
C LEU A 98 -18.99 0.59 -0.66
N ARG A 99 -19.99 0.44 0.21
CA ARG A 99 -21.42 0.54 -0.10
C ARG A 99 -22.20 1.05 1.12
N ASN A 100 -23.33 1.70 0.87
CA ASN A 100 -24.20 2.30 1.89
C ASN A 100 -23.39 3.23 2.82
N ALA A 101 -23.61 3.13 4.13
CA ALA A 101 -22.97 3.96 5.14
C ALA A 101 -21.44 4.06 5.01
N ARG A 102 -20.74 2.97 4.61
CA ARG A 102 -19.27 3.05 4.43
C ARG A 102 -18.89 3.96 3.26
N LEU A 103 -19.62 3.86 2.15
CA LEU A 103 -19.39 4.74 1.00
C LEU A 103 -19.72 6.19 1.36
N ASP A 104 -20.80 6.43 2.10
CA ASP A 104 -21.19 7.77 2.54
C ASP A 104 -20.11 8.38 3.45
N GLN A 105 -19.53 7.60 4.38
CA GLN A 105 -18.40 8.04 5.20
C GLN A 105 -17.13 8.34 4.38
N VAL A 106 -16.86 7.60 3.30
CA VAL A 106 -15.77 7.94 2.36
C VAL A 106 -16.06 9.27 1.66
N CYS A 107 -17.31 9.51 1.24
CA CYS A 107 -17.73 10.77 0.62
C CYS A 107 -17.54 11.97 1.57
N GLU A 108 -17.84 11.81 2.86
CA GLU A 108 -17.71 12.87 3.88
C GLU A 108 -16.27 13.36 4.08
N ILE A 109 -15.29 12.50 3.85
CA ILE A 109 -13.86 12.82 4.04
C ILE A 109 -13.12 13.13 2.74
N ALA A 110 -13.82 13.09 1.61
CA ALA A 110 -13.21 13.26 0.29
C ALA A 110 -12.58 14.64 0.13
N ASN A 111 -11.37 14.67 -0.42
CA ASN A 111 -10.69 15.87 -0.87
C ASN A 111 -9.69 15.51 -1.98
N GLU A 112 -9.06 16.50 -2.60
CA GLU A 112 -8.16 16.33 -3.75
C GLU A 112 -6.91 15.48 -3.45
N ASN A 113 -6.51 15.37 -2.19
CA ASN A 113 -5.34 14.60 -1.77
C ASN A 113 -5.67 13.15 -1.42
N LEU A 114 -6.96 12.77 -1.32
CA LEU A 114 -7.36 11.41 -0.98
C LEU A 114 -7.59 10.57 -2.24
N ILE A 115 -6.80 9.52 -2.38
CA ILE A 115 -6.84 8.60 -3.53
C ILE A 115 -7.22 7.20 -3.04
N LEU A 116 -8.15 6.56 -3.74
CA LEU A 116 -8.51 5.16 -3.50
C LEU A 116 -7.82 4.27 -4.54
N GLN A 117 -6.97 3.37 -4.07
CA GLN A 117 -6.29 2.39 -4.90
C GLN A 117 -6.89 1.00 -4.68
N VAL A 118 -7.66 0.55 -5.66
CA VAL A 118 -8.41 -0.70 -5.60
C VAL A 118 -7.57 -1.85 -6.14
N SER A 119 -7.48 -2.90 -5.33
CA SER A 119 -6.85 -4.16 -5.68
C SER A 119 -7.69 -4.95 -6.70
N LEU A 120 -7.18 -5.15 -7.92
CA LEU A 120 -7.86 -5.91 -8.98
C LEU A 120 -6.85 -6.76 -9.77
N ASP A 121 -6.89 -8.09 -9.64
CA ASP A 121 -5.87 -8.97 -10.25
C ASP A 121 -6.30 -9.63 -11.58
N GLY A 122 -7.45 -9.26 -12.15
CA GLY A 122 -7.98 -9.96 -13.32
C GLY A 122 -9.04 -9.16 -14.05
N GLY A 123 -9.11 -9.33 -15.37
CA GLY A 123 -10.14 -8.71 -16.22
C GLY A 123 -11.50 -9.41 -16.11
N ASN A 124 -11.53 -10.57 -15.46
CA ASN A 124 -12.70 -11.41 -15.23
C ASN A 124 -12.61 -12.12 -13.87
N ALA A 125 -13.70 -12.79 -13.49
CA ALA A 125 -13.80 -13.50 -12.22
C ALA A 125 -12.84 -14.70 -12.13
N GLU A 126 -12.57 -15.43 -13.21
CA GLU A 126 -11.69 -16.61 -13.19
C GLU A 126 -10.28 -16.23 -12.71
N GLU A 127 -9.72 -15.15 -13.26
CA GLU A 127 -8.37 -14.68 -12.93
C GLU A 127 -8.29 -14.06 -11.54
N HIS A 128 -9.23 -13.17 -11.21
CA HIS A 128 -9.20 -12.44 -9.95
C HIS A 128 -9.58 -13.32 -8.75
N ASP A 129 -10.65 -14.11 -8.87
CA ASP A 129 -11.14 -14.94 -7.77
C ASP A 129 -10.17 -16.09 -7.43
N HIS A 130 -9.30 -16.50 -8.38
CA HIS A 130 -8.35 -17.60 -8.18
C HIS A 130 -7.52 -17.41 -6.90
N TYR A 131 -6.99 -16.20 -6.70
CA TYR A 131 -6.18 -15.89 -5.52
C TYR A 131 -6.97 -15.21 -4.40
N ARG A 132 -8.05 -14.48 -4.73
CA ARG A 132 -8.77 -13.62 -3.77
C ARG A 132 -10.03 -14.25 -3.19
N GLY A 133 -10.51 -15.33 -3.79
CA GLY A 133 -11.69 -16.08 -3.37
C GLY A 133 -12.91 -15.81 -4.27
N ARG A 134 -13.80 -16.80 -4.35
CA ARG A 134 -14.98 -16.77 -5.22
C ARG A 134 -15.91 -15.57 -4.93
N GLY A 135 -16.33 -14.89 -5.99
CA GLY A 135 -17.21 -13.73 -5.95
C GLY A 135 -16.54 -12.44 -5.47
N SER A 136 -15.19 -12.40 -5.43
CA SER A 136 -14.47 -11.18 -5.07
C SER A 136 -14.44 -10.19 -6.23
N TRP A 137 -14.24 -10.67 -7.46
CA TRP A 137 -14.21 -9.82 -8.66
C TRP A 137 -15.49 -8.99 -8.81
N GLU A 138 -16.66 -9.64 -8.76
CA GLU A 138 -17.95 -8.97 -8.93
C GLU A 138 -18.15 -7.86 -7.91
N LYS A 139 -17.86 -8.14 -6.64
CA LYS A 139 -17.99 -7.17 -5.54
C LYS A 139 -16.96 -6.05 -5.61
N THR A 140 -15.74 -6.34 -6.06
CA THR A 140 -14.70 -5.33 -6.27
C THR A 140 -15.09 -4.40 -7.42
N VAL A 141 -15.56 -4.94 -8.54
CA VAL A 141 -16.02 -4.15 -9.70
C VAL A 141 -17.23 -3.30 -9.36
N GLU A 142 -18.19 -3.83 -8.59
CA GLU A 142 -19.31 -3.05 -8.06
C GLU A 142 -18.81 -1.89 -7.18
N GLY A 143 -17.87 -2.15 -6.26
CA GLY A 143 -17.26 -1.11 -5.42
C GLY A 143 -16.55 -0.02 -6.23
N ILE A 144 -15.84 -0.39 -7.31
CA ILE A 144 -15.20 0.57 -8.22
C ILE A 144 -16.27 1.46 -8.88
N ARG A 145 -17.34 0.88 -9.41
CA ARG A 145 -18.42 1.64 -10.06
C ARG A 145 -19.10 2.60 -9.08
N LEU A 146 -19.40 2.14 -7.88
CA LEU A 146 -19.99 2.99 -6.83
C LEU A 146 -19.09 4.17 -6.47
N LEU A 147 -17.77 3.98 -6.43
CA LEU A 147 -16.82 5.09 -6.23
C LEU A 147 -16.84 6.07 -7.40
N GLN A 148 -16.80 5.58 -8.64
CA GLN A 148 -16.84 6.43 -9.84
C GLN A 148 -18.16 7.20 -9.95
N GLU A 149 -19.29 6.59 -9.62
CA GLU A 149 -20.61 7.25 -9.55
C GLU A 149 -20.64 8.42 -8.56
N ARG A 150 -19.83 8.36 -7.50
CA ARG A 150 -19.65 9.45 -6.52
C ARG A 150 -18.55 10.44 -6.92
N GLY A 151 -17.95 10.29 -8.10
CA GLY A 151 -16.94 11.20 -8.65
C GLY A 151 -15.52 10.96 -8.16
N PHE A 152 -15.23 9.83 -7.49
CA PHE A 152 -13.86 9.52 -7.07
C PHE A 152 -12.98 9.12 -8.25
N ARG A 153 -11.75 9.63 -8.25
CA ARG A 153 -10.66 9.06 -9.05
C ARG A 153 -10.20 7.75 -8.42
N VAL A 154 -10.36 6.65 -9.14
CA VAL A 154 -9.97 5.30 -8.69
C VAL A 154 -8.68 4.88 -9.39
N ARG A 155 -7.67 4.54 -8.61
CA ARG A 155 -6.46 3.84 -9.09
C ARG A 155 -6.64 2.35 -8.95
N LEU A 156 -6.01 1.56 -9.82
CA LEU A 156 -5.97 0.12 -9.72
C LEU A 156 -4.58 -0.39 -9.38
N SER A 157 -4.54 -1.47 -8.62
CA SER A 157 -3.32 -2.23 -8.38
C SER A 157 -3.54 -3.70 -8.67
N THR A 158 -2.77 -4.23 -9.61
CA THR A 158 -2.76 -5.63 -10.00
C THR A 158 -1.49 -6.29 -9.47
N THR A 159 -1.65 -7.36 -8.71
CA THR A 159 -0.54 -8.28 -8.51
C THR A 159 -0.47 -9.22 -9.72
N GLU A 160 0.63 -9.17 -10.47
CA GLU A 160 0.92 -10.11 -11.54
C GLU A 160 1.23 -11.49 -10.95
N THR A 161 0.48 -12.50 -11.39
CA THR A 161 0.51 -13.88 -10.91
C THR A 161 0.65 -14.85 -12.08
N PRO A 162 1.03 -16.11 -11.84
CA PRO A 162 1.03 -17.14 -12.89
C PRO A 162 -0.28 -17.27 -13.68
N VAL A 163 -1.43 -16.96 -13.06
CA VAL A 163 -2.74 -17.05 -13.71
C VAL A 163 -3.00 -15.88 -14.68
N ASN A 164 -2.52 -14.67 -14.35
CA ASN A 164 -2.84 -13.47 -15.13
C ASN A 164 -1.66 -12.93 -15.97
N THR A 165 -0.43 -13.38 -15.77
CA THR A 165 0.78 -12.85 -16.46
C THR A 165 0.64 -12.86 -17.99
N HIS A 166 0.12 -13.96 -18.55
CA HIS A 166 -0.12 -14.09 -20.00
C HIS A 166 -1.40 -13.38 -20.48
N ARG A 167 -2.12 -12.74 -19.57
CA ARG A 167 -3.41 -12.08 -19.80
C ARG A 167 -3.45 -10.66 -19.23
N LEU A 168 -2.31 -10.05 -18.91
CA LEU A 168 -2.28 -8.68 -18.40
C LEU A 168 -2.96 -7.69 -19.34
N GLU A 169 -2.88 -7.89 -20.65
CA GLU A 169 -3.61 -7.05 -21.61
C GLU A 169 -5.13 -7.12 -21.43
N GLN A 170 -5.69 -8.24 -20.94
CA GLN A 170 -7.12 -8.33 -20.61
C GLN A 170 -7.46 -7.50 -19.38
N VAL A 171 -6.58 -7.47 -18.39
CA VAL A 171 -6.70 -6.57 -17.23
C VAL A 171 -6.62 -5.11 -17.70
N CYS A 172 -5.68 -4.80 -18.61
CA CYS A 172 -5.52 -3.49 -19.21
C CYS A 172 -6.76 -3.04 -19.97
N ALA A 173 -7.26 -3.88 -20.87
CA ALA A 173 -8.50 -3.63 -21.61
C ALA A 173 -9.70 -3.45 -20.67
N PHE A 174 -9.77 -4.22 -19.58
CA PHE A 174 -10.86 -4.11 -18.64
C PHE A 174 -10.86 -2.78 -17.88
N HIS A 175 -9.73 -2.32 -17.32
CA HIS A 175 -9.74 -1.03 -16.61
C HIS A 175 -10.00 0.15 -17.55
N ARG A 176 -9.50 0.10 -18.79
CA ARG A 176 -9.84 1.09 -19.83
C ARG A 176 -11.34 1.09 -20.11
N SER A 177 -11.99 -0.08 -20.12
CA SER A 177 -13.45 -0.18 -20.29
C SER A 177 -14.24 0.41 -19.10
N LEU A 178 -13.62 0.52 -17.92
CA LEU A 178 -14.16 1.25 -16.77
C LEU A 178 -13.86 2.76 -16.82
N GLY A 179 -13.17 3.25 -17.85
CA GLY A 179 -12.74 4.65 -17.95
C GLY A 179 -11.58 5.01 -17.02
N ILE A 180 -10.85 4.02 -16.50
CA ILE A 180 -9.65 4.25 -15.68
C ILE A 180 -8.44 4.30 -16.63
N PRO A 181 -7.67 5.39 -16.66
CA PRO A 181 -6.57 5.56 -17.59
C PRO A 181 -5.34 4.72 -17.20
N ASP A 182 -4.43 4.50 -18.14
CA ASP A 182 -3.24 3.65 -17.94
C ASP A 182 -2.33 4.18 -16.82
N GLU A 183 -2.21 5.51 -16.65
CA GLU A 183 -1.42 6.10 -15.55
C GLU A 183 -1.96 5.84 -14.14
N ASP A 184 -3.23 5.40 -14.04
CA ASP A 184 -3.86 5.06 -12.77
C ASP A 184 -3.86 3.54 -12.50
N HIS A 185 -3.18 2.74 -13.33
CA HIS A 185 -3.07 1.31 -13.18
C HIS A 185 -1.63 0.86 -12.90
N PHE A 186 -1.41 0.28 -11.73
CA PHE A 186 -0.10 -0.19 -11.27
C PHE A 186 -0.05 -1.72 -11.26
N VAL A 187 0.84 -2.29 -12.07
CA VAL A 187 1.10 -3.74 -12.06
C VAL A 187 2.37 -4.00 -11.26
N ARG A 188 2.26 -4.84 -10.24
CA ARG A 188 3.40 -5.26 -9.39
C ARG A 188 3.61 -6.77 -9.50
N PRO A 189 4.85 -7.25 -9.50
CA PRO A 189 5.11 -8.68 -9.52
C PRO A 189 4.69 -9.35 -8.20
N LEU A 190 4.31 -10.62 -8.27
CA LEU A 190 4.09 -11.46 -7.09
C LEU A 190 5.36 -11.52 -6.24
N ALA A 191 5.21 -11.30 -4.93
CA ALA A 191 6.26 -11.44 -3.95
C ALA A 191 6.25 -12.84 -3.33
N LYS A 192 7.42 -13.46 -3.17
CA LYS A 192 7.60 -14.69 -2.39
C LYS A 192 7.71 -14.37 -0.90
N ARG A 193 6.60 -13.86 -0.36
CA ARG A 193 6.41 -13.45 1.04
C ARG A 193 4.99 -13.81 1.50
N GLY A 194 4.76 -13.76 2.80
CA GLY A 194 3.43 -14.03 3.35
C GLY A 194 2.98 -15.48 3.15
N TYR A 195 1.83 -15.64 2.51
CA TYR A 195 1.31 -16.95 2.11
C TYR A 195 1.86 -17.46 0.77
N SER A 196 2.41 -16.58 -0.08
CA SER A 196 2.97 -17.01 -1.36
C SER A 196 4.26 -17.81 -1.18
N LYS A 197 4.40 -18.89 -1.97
CA LYS A 197 5.64 -19.68 -2.11
C LYS A 197 6.34 -19.43 -3.44
N GLU A 198 5.77 -18.56 -4.27
CA GLU A 198 6.22 -18.22 -5.62
C GLU A 198 6.38 -16.70 -5.74
N GLY A 199 7.02 -16.26 -6.82
CA GLY A 199 7.28 -14.85 -7.09
C GLY A 199 8.70 -14.43 -6.75
N LEU A 200 8.93 -13.12 -6.77
CA LEU A 200 10.25 -12.52 -6.53
C LEU A 200 10.64 -12.63 -5.06
N GLU A 201 11.89 -13.04 -4.83
CA GLU A 201 12.51 -13.00 -3.51
C GLU A 201 12.86 -11.55 -3.17
N LEU A 202 12.37 -11.09 -2.02
CA LEU A 202 12.53 -9.72 -1.56
C LEU A 202 13.48 -9.66 -0.37
N SER A 203 14.20 -8.57 -0.20
CA SER A 203 15.00 -8.28 0.99
C SER A 203 15.24 -6.77 1.08
N ALA A 204 15.68 -6.28 2.24
CA ALA A 204 16.10 -4.89 2.37
C ALA A 204 17.27 -4.55 1.42
N ALA A 205 18.04 -5.56 0.99
CA ALA A 205 19.17 -5.38 0.08
C ALA A 205 18.76 -5.24 -1.41
N ASN A 206 17.52 -5.57 -1.79
CA ASN A 206 17.07 -5.49 -3.18
C ASN A 206 15.84 -4.59 -3.39
N LEU A 207 15.31 -3.97 -2.33
CA LEU A 207 14.18 -3.06 -2.37
C LEU A 207 14.60 -1.63 -2.05
N ILE A 208 14.14 -0.68 -2.84
CA ILE A 208 14.15 0.73 -2.43
C ILE A 208 13.28 0.85 -1.17
N PRO A 209 13.75 1.50 -0.09
CA PRO A 209 12.99 1.59 1.13
C PRO A 209 11.73 2.43 0.94
N GLU A 210 10.64 1.91 1.48
CA GLU A 210 9.36 2.60 1.61
C GLU A 210 8.93 2.41 3.07
N VAL A 211 9.24 3.41 3.89
CA VAL A 211 9.18 3.34 5.34
C VAL A 211 7.78 2.88 5.75
N THR A 212 7.71 1.75 6.45
CA THR A 212 6.44 1.10 6.77
C THR A 212 6.27 1.01 8.27
N ALA A 213 5.13 1.44 8.80
CA ALA A 213 4.81 1.33 10.21
C ALA A 213 3.63 0.38 10.44
N ASN A 214 3.72 -0.42 11.51
CA ASN A 214 2.61 -1.18 12.07
C ASN A 214 2.68 -1.11 13.60
N ILE A 215 1.83 -1.85 14.31
CA ILE A 215 1.81 -1.84 15.79
C ILE A 215 3.11 -2.37 16.45
N ASP A 216 3.94 -3.13 15.74
CA ASP A 216 5.20 -3.71 16.24
C ASP A 216 6.43 -2.83 15.96
N GLY A 217 6.29 -1.74 15.20
CA GLY A 217 7.38 -0.82 14.89
C GLY A 217 7.48 -0.41 13.43
N ILE A 218 8.72 -0.15 12.98
CA ILE A 218 9.06 0.36 11.65
C ILE A 218 9.81 -0.71 10.84
N PHE A 219 9.47 -0.81 9.56
CA PHE A 219 9.95 -1.79 8.61
C PHE A 219 10.42 -1.10 7.32
N TRP A 220 11.30 -1.80 6.59
CA TRP A 220 11.93 -1.31 5.37
C TRP A 220 10.95 -1.07 4.22
N HIS A 221 9.90 -1.90 4.10
CA HIS A 221 9.02 -1.91 2.93
C HIS A 221 7.65 -2.54 3.25
N PRO A 222 6.55 -2.14 2.57
CA PRO A 222 5.21 -2.66 2.86
C PRO A 222 4.99 -4.12 2.45
N LEU A 223 5.91 -4.71 1.69
CA LEU A 223 5.79 -6.08 1.17
C LEU A 223 6.18 -7.17 2.18
N SER A 224 6.70 -6.79 3.35
CA SER A 224 6.94 -7.71 4.45
C SER A 224 7.03 -6.96 5.77
N THR A 225 6.30 -7.45 6.76
CA THR A 225 6.45 -7.04 8.16
C THR A 225 7.07 -8.18 9.00
N ASP A 226 7.87 -9.03 8.37
CA ASP A 226 8.67 -10.05 9.05
C ASP A 226 9.97 -9.43 9.61
N LEU A 227 10.67 -10.14 10.51
CA LEU A 227 11.82 -9.60 11.27
C LEU A 227 13.02 -9.21 10.38
N ASP A 228 13.18 -9.83 9.21
CA ASP A 228 14.25 -9.52 8.25
C ASP A 228 14.13 -8.11 7.66
N MET A 229 12.93 -7.51 7.71
CA MET A 229 12.65 -6.15 7.26
C MET A 229 12.51 -5.15 8.41
N GLN A 230 12.61 -5.58 9.67
CA GLN A 230 12.36 -4.69 10.81
C GLN A 230 13.54 -3.73 11.02
N VAL A 231 13.27 -2.43 10.90
CA VAL A 231 14.22 -1.34 11.12
C VAL A 231 14.24 -0.91 12.59
N SER A 232 13.07 -0.91 13.23
CA SER A 232 12.91 -0.51 14.63
C SER A 232 11.70 -1.19 15.26
N ARG A 233 11.80 -1.50 16.55
CA ARG A 233 10.64 -1.90 17.38
C ARG A 233 9.89 -0.71 17.97
N SER A 234 10.50 0.48 17.94
CA SER A 234 9.84 1.71 18.36
C SER A 234 9.26 2.42 17.14
N LEU A 235 8.01 2.87 17.25
CA LEU A 235 7.38 3.74 16.25
C LEU A 235 7.96 5.14 16.23
N PHE A 236 8.52 5.60 17.36
CA PHE A 236 8.87 7.00 17.57
C PHE A 236 10.24 7.18 18.25
N PRO A 237 10.90 8.32 17.99
CA PRO A 237 10.61 9.25 16.87
C PRO A 237 10.89 8.57 15.52
N LEU A 238 10.10 8.90 14.49
CA LEU A 238 10.22 8.34 13.15
C LEU A 238 11.60 8.67 12.53
N ALA A 239 12.13 9.84 12.86
CA ALA A 239 13.45 10.32 12.42
C ALA A 239 14.57 9.31 12.71
N ASP A 240 14.53 8.63 13.87
CA ASP A 240 15.54 7.62 14.22
C ASP A 240 15.52 6.43 13.25
N SER A 241 14.32 6.04 12.79
CA SER A 241 14.17 4.94 11.84
C SER A 241 14.57 5.36 10.44
N VAL A 242 14.26 6.61 10.04
CA VAL A 242 14.71 7.18 8.77
C VAL A 242 16.23 7.24 8.71
N GLN A 243 16.89 7.69 9.78
CA GLN A 243 18.35 7.74 9.84
C GLN A 243 18.96 6.33 9.69
N ARG A 244 18.41 5.31 10.38
CA ARG A 244 18.89 3.93 10.22
C ARG A 244 18.76 3.41 8.79
N ILE A 245 17.67 3.77 8.09
CA ILE A 245 17.48 3.39 6.69
C ILE A 245 18.53 4.08 5.81
N GLN A 246 18.79 5.37 6.05
CA GLN A 246 19.83 6.11 5.32
C GLN A 246 21.22 5.51 5.54
N ASP A 247 21.59 5.21 6.79
CA ASP A 247 22.87 4.57 7.11
C ASP A 247 23.02 3.22 6.37
N GLN A 248 21.95 2.43 6.32
CA GLN A 248 21.95 1.15 5.61
C GLN A 248 22.04 1.31 4.08
N LEU A 249 21.37 2.31 3.50
CA LEU A 249 21.51 2.64 2.08
C LEU A 249 22.94 3.04 1.72
N GLU A 250 23.62 3.81 2.57
CA GLU A 250 25.02 4.18 2.37
C GLU A 250 25.93 2.95 2.37
N VAL A 251 25.67 1.98 3.26
CA VAL A 251 26.40 0.70 3.28
C VAL A 251 26.18 -0.09 1.98
N ILE A 252 24.93 -0.23 1.52
CA ILE A 252 24.60 -0.96 0.28
C ILE A 252 25.29 -0.30 -0.94
N ALA A 253 25.29 1.04 -0.99
CA ALA A 253 25.95 1.77 -2.07
C ALA A 253 27.48 1.54 -2.09
N GLN A 254 28.09 1.32 -0.93
CA GLN A 254 29.54 1.05 -0.81
C GLN A 254 29.92 -0.40 -1.13
N THR A 255 29.03 -1.37 -0.88
CA THR A 255 29.33 -2.80 -1.11
C THR A 255 29.10 -3.26 -2.56
N GLY A 256 28.44 -2.45 -3.39
CA GLY A 256 28.20 -2.76 -4.81
C GLY A 256 27.14 -3.85 -5.03
N GLU A 257 26.36 -4.20 -4.01
CA GLU A 257 25.28 -5.19 -4.10
C GLU A 257 24.04 -4.63 -4.82
N SER A 258 24.00 -4.80 -6.15
CA SER A 258 22.83 -4.68 -7.03
C SER A 258 22.06 -3.35 -7.08
N ALA A 259 21.40 -3.07 -8.21
CA ALA A 259 20.49 -1.94 -8.32
C ALA A 259 19.20 -2.23 -7.51
N LEU A 260 18.91 -1.41 -6.50
CA LEU A 260 17.66 -1.50 -5.74
C LEU A 260 16.45 -1.39 -6.68
N THR A 261 15.45 -2.23 -6.48
CA THR A 261 14.24 -2.28 -7.32
C THR A 261 13.09 -1.51 -6.65
N ALA A 262 12.41 -0.65 -7.43
CA ALA A 262 11.15 -0.04 -7.02
C ALA A 262 10.00 -1.05 -7.19
N PHE A 263 9.08 -1.11 -6.22
CA PHE A 263 7.95 -2.05 -6.24
C PHE A 263 6.57 -1.39 -6.19
N THR A 264 6.52 -0.06 -6.06
CA THR A 264 5.28 0.72 -6.00
C THR A 264 5.35 2.00 -6.81
#